data_AF-A0A972KGT0-F1
#
_entry.id   AF-A0A972KGT0-F1
#
_cell.length_a   1.000
_cell.length_b   1.000
_cell.length_c   1.000
_cell.angle_alpha   90.00
_cell.angle_beta   90.00
_cell.angle_gamma   90.00
#
_symmetry.space_group_name_H-M   'P 1'
#
loop_
_entity.id
_entity.type
_entity.pdbx_description
1 polymer ?
#
loop_
_entity_poly.entity_id
_entity_poly.type
_entity_poly.pdbx_seq_one_letter_code
_entity_poly.pdbx_strand_id
1 'polypeptide(L)'
;MRMHVLVGVVLSLILVIGCSRSENEVKEEVAAPEMKAGIETSQDDTVPFSALTEKPVLQKRVEPEYPEQARKAGLEGRVVLRGTVYKDGKVGDVEILKSSGYPELDQKAVEAFRQFEFTPGKINGEPVNVRIVVPFQFRVKMESD
;
A
#
# COMPACT_ATOMS: atom_id res chain seq x y z
N MET A 1 -50.44 49.84 -23.90
CA MET A 1 -50.25 50.79 -25.02
C MET A 1 -48.76 50.83 -25.31
N ARG A 2 -48.37 50.52 -26.58
CA ARG A 2 -47.00 50.36 -27.12
C ARG A 2 -46.23 49.09 -26.67
N MET A 3 -45.62 48.30 -27.52
CA MET A 3 -45.55 48.25 -29.00
C MET A 3 -44.81 46.95 -29.38
N HIS A 4 -45.41 46.16 -30.27
CA HIS A 4 -44.81 45.31 -31.33
C HIS A 4 -43.68 44.30 -31.07
N VAL A 5 -44.06 43.05 -31.33
CA VAL A 5 -43.29 41.93 -31.88
C VAL A 5 -42.94 42.20 -33.36
N LEU A 6 -41.68 42.00 -33.81
CA LEU A 6 -41.26 41.46 -35.14
C LEU A 6 -39.71 41.52 -35.30
N VAL A 7 -39.00 40.39 -35.39
CA VAL A 7 -38.39 39.78 -36.61
C VAL A 7 -37.03 40.36 -37.05
N GLY A 8 -36.03 39.46 -37.16
CA GLY A 8 -34.72 39.70 -37.81
C GLY A 8 -33.59 38.89 -37.15
N VAL A 9 -33.64 37.55 -37.20
CA VAL A 9 -32.85 36.72 -38.15
C VAL A 9 -31.32 36.96 -38.10
N VAL A 10 -30.66 36.10 -37.33
CA VAL A 10 -29.43 35.35 -37.64
C VAL A 10 -28.18 36.13 -38.10
N LEU A 11 -27.23 36.36 -37.17
CA LEU A 11 -25.80 36.21 -37.47
C LEU A 11 -24.97 36.00 -36.18
N SER A 12 -24.37 34.81 -36.08
CA SER A 12 -23.15 34.47 -35.35
C SER A 12 -23.01 34.80 -33.86
N LEU A 13 -23.30 33.81 -33.01
CA LEU A 13 -22.40 33.37 -31.93
C LEU A 13 -22.98 32.10 -31.27
N ILE A 14 -22.74 30.95 -31.91
CA ILE A 14 -22.91 29.66 -31.25
C ILE A 14 -21.72 29.51 -30.28
N LEU A 15 -21.90 29.91 -29.02
CA LEU A 15 -20.96 29.57 -27.97
C LEU A 15 -21.27 28.14 -27.51
N VAL A 16 -20.76 27.17 -28.25
CA VAL A 16 -20.64 25.78 -27.79
C VAL A 16 -19.55 25.75 -26.73
N ILE A 17 -19.86 26.08 -25.47
CA ILE A 17 -19.04 25.59 -24.36
C ILE A 17 -19.57 24.20 -24.04
N GLY A 18 -19.13 23.25 -24.86
CA GLY A 18 -19.02 21.87 -24.44
C GLY A 18 -17.93 21.80 -23.38
N CYS A 19 -18.31 21.89 -22.10
CA CYS A 19 -17.45 21.35 -21.06
C CYS A 19 -17.64 19.84 -21.08
N SER A 20 -16.60 19.21 -21.62
CA SER A 20 -16.44 17.79 -21.86
C SER A 20 -16.93 16.91 -20.72
N ARG A 21 -17.83 16.04 -21.13
CA ARG A 21 -17.94 14.63 -20.73
C ARG A 21 -16.56 14.05 -20.39
N SER A 22 -16.38 13.60 -19.16
CA SER A 22 -15.29 12.70 -18.80
C SER A 22 -15.87 11.57 -17.95
N GLU A 23 -16.70 10.75 -18.58
CA GLU A 23 -16.82 9.34 -18.22
C GLU A 23 -15.50 8.69 -18.64
N ASN A 24 -14.59 8.46 -17.69
CA ASN A 24 -13.45 7.58 -17.94
C ASN A 24 -13.79 6.20 -17.37
N GLU A 25 -14.33 5.38 -18.27
CA GLU A 25 -14.41 3.93 -18.21
C GLU A 25 -12.98 3.36 -18.15
N VAL A 26 -12.60 2.73 -17.04
CA VAL A 26 -11.40 1.89 -16.98
C VAL A 26 -11.87 0.45 -17.21
N LYS A 27 -11.71 -0.04 -18.44
CA LYS A 27 -11.86 -1.46 -18.79
C LYS A 27 -10.50 -2.16 -18.81
N GLU A 28 -10.43 -3.17 -17.95
CA GLU A 28 -9.70 -4.45 -17.99
C GLU A 28 -8.37 -4.60 -18.74
N GLU A 29 -7.40 -5.01 -17.92
CA GLU A 29 -6.57 -6.22 -18.08
C GLU A 29 -5.60 -6.29 -19.25
N VAL A 30 -4.33 -5.96 -18.96
CA VAL A 30 -3.21 -6.82 -19.37
C VAL A 30 -2.14 -6.86 -18.29
N ALA A 31 -1.90 -8.07 -17.80
CA ALA A 31 -0.59 -8.66 -17.50
C ALA A 31 0.41 -7.83 -16.66
N ALA A 32 0.58 -8.28 -15.41
CA ALA A 32 1.79 -8.18 -14.58
C ALA A 32 2.60 -6.87 -14.68
N PRO A 33 2.42 -5.90 -13.75
CA PRO A 33 3.35 -4.79 -13.68
C PRO A 33 4.62 -5.23 -12.96
N GLU A 34 5.65 -5.44 -13.77
CA GLU A 34 7.05 -5.44 -13.41
C GLU A 34 7.39 -4.24 -12.51
N MET A 35 8.36 -4.48 -11.63
CA MET A 35 9.08 -3.50 -10.81
C MET A 35 9.30 -2.18 -11.55
N LYS A 36 8.46 -1.18 -11.29
CA LYS A 36 8.76 0.22 -11.56
C LYS A 36 8.90 0.90 -10.22
N ALA A 37 10.15 1.23 -9.89
CA ALA A 37 10.50 2.17 -8.84
C ALA A 37 9.85 3.53 -9.17
N GLY A 38 8.60 3.70 -8.74
CA GLY A 38 7.95 4.98 -8.61
C GLY A 38 8.18 5.46 -7.18
N ILE A 39 9.05 6.46 -7.03
CA ILE A 39 9.23 7.18 -5.78
C ILE A 39 8.00 8.09 -5.64
N GLU A 40 6.94 7.60 -5.02
CA GLU A 40 5.87 8.44 -4.52
C GLU A 40 6.39 9.17 -3.27
N THR A 41 6.93 10.35 -3.56
CA THR A 41 7.41 11.33 -2.60
C THR A 41 6.20 12.10 -2.11
N SER A 42 5.72 11.78 -0.91
CA SER A 42 4.74 12.60 -0.20
C SER A 42 5.06 12.55 1.28
N GLN A 43 5.87 13.52 1.71
CA GLN A 43 6.01 14.03 3.08
C GLN A 43 6.13 12.96 4.17
N ASP A 44 7.29 12.32 4.25
CA ASP A 44 7.62 11.43 5.36
C ASP A 44 9.15 11.42 5.46
N ASP A 45 9.71 11.62 6.65
CA ASP A 45 11.16 11.71 6.92
C ASP A 45 11.89 10.35 6.75
N THR A 46 11.42 9.51 5.84
CA THR A 46 11.96 8.18 5.56
C THR A 46 12.97 8.24 4.44
N VAL A 47 14.19 7.78 4.76
CA VAL A 47 15.29 7.77 3.81
C VAL A 47 15.16 6.56 2.88
N PRO A 48 15.51 6.70 1.58
CA PRO A 48 15.47 5.57 0.67
C PRO A 48 16.51 4.52 1.09
N PHE A 49 16.15 3.24 0.96
CA PHE A 49 17.00 2.11 1.35
C PHE A 49 18.38 2.13 0.66
N SER A 50 18.49 2.74 -0.52
CA SER A 50 19.75 2.90 -1.27
C SER A 50 20.72 3.92 -0.66
N ALA A 51 20.24 4.85 0.16
CA ALA A 51 21.07 5.88 0.80
C ALA A 51 21.70 5.40 2.12
N LEU A 52 21.34 4.21 2.60
CA LEU A 52 21.81 3.67 3.87
C LEU A 52 23.27 3.21 3.78
N THR A 53 24.07 3.70 4.72
CA THR A 53 25.43 3.16 4.96
C THR A 53 25.33 1.80 5.66
N GLU A 54 24.43 1.69 6.64
CA GLU A 54 24.13 0.44 7.34
C GLU A 54 22.65 0.11 7.18
N LYS A 55 22.35 -1.10 6.72
CA LYS A 55 20.98 -1.58 6.52
C LYS A 55 20.40 -2.10 7.84
N PRO A 56 19.08 -1.94 8.07
CA PRO A 56 18.44 -2.56 9.20
C PRO A 56 18.52 -4.09 9.10
N VAL A 57 18.90 -4.73 10.22
CA VAL A 57 19.03 -6.19 10.32
C VAL A 57 17.97 -6.70 11.29
N LEU A 58 17.24 -7.75 10.91
CA LEU A 58 16.25 -8.38 11.77
C LEU A 58 16.94 -8.99 13.00
N GLN A 59 16.62 -8.50 14.19
CA GLN A 59 17.13 -9.01 15.46
C GLN A 59 16.15 -10.02 16.06
N LYS A 60 14.86 -9.69 16.05
CA LYS A 60 13.80 -10.53 16.59
C LYS A 60 12.68 -10.67 15.59
N ARG A 61 12.46 -11.91 15.16
CA ARG A 61 11.30 -12.30 14.35
C ARG A 61 10.24 -12.87 15.27
N VAL A 62 9.01 -12.41 15.10
CA VAL A 62 7.83 -13.02 15.72
C VAL A 62 7.04 -13.71 14.62
N GLU A 63 6.64 -14.96 14.84
CA GLU A 63 5.76 -15.62 13.88
C GLU A 63 4.32 -15.21 14.15
N PRO A 64 3.51 -14.92 13.10
CA PRO A 64 2.11 -14.61 13.30
C PRO A 64 1.38 -15.83 13.85
N GLU A 65 0.61 -15.60 14.90
CA GLU A 65 -0.28 -16.60 15.43
C GLU A 65 -1.31 -16.98 14.35
N TYR A 66 -1.45 -18.27 14.10
CA TYR A 66 -2.44 -18.77 13.15
C TYR A 66 -3.77 -18.95 13.91
N PRO A 67 -4.84 -18.19 13.59
CA PRO A 67 -6.13 -18.34 14.25
C PRO A 67 -6.66 -19.78 14.16
N GLU A 68 -7.18 -20.31 15.26
CA GLU A 68 -7.75 -21.66 15.30
C GLU A 68 -8.88 -21.85 14.28
N GLN A 69 -9.70 -20.80 14.07
CA GLN A 69 -10.77 -20.82 13.07
C GLN A 69 -10.20 -20.94 11.66
N ALA A 70 -9.23 -20.10 11.30
CA ALA A 70 -8.53 -20.17 10.03
C ALA A 70 -7.86 -21.54 9.81
N ARG A 71 -7.25 -22.10 10.85
CA ARG A 71 -6.57 -23.40 10.79
C ARG A 71 -7.56 -24.53 10.52
N LYS A 72 -8.71 -24.54 11.21
CA LYS A 72 -9.79 -25.52 11.00
C LYS A 72 -10.45 -25.36 9.63
N ALA A 73 -10.55 -24.14 9.14
CA ALA A 73 -11.13 -23.83 7.84
C ALA A 73 -10.13 -23.98 6.67
N GLY A 74 -8.85 -24.29 6.95
CA GLY A 74 -7.86 -24.52 5.89
C GLY A 74 -7.38 -23.23 5.20
N LEU A 75 -7.48 -22.06 5.84
CA LEU A 75 -7.31 -20.76 5.17
C LEU A 75 -5.84 -20.39 4.95
N GLU A 76 -5.31 -20.63 3.77
CA GLU A 76 -3.94 -20.25 3.43
C GLU A 76 -3.87 -18.92 2.68
N GLY A 77 -2.73 -18.24 2.79
CA GLY A 77 -2.55 -16.98 2.09
C GLY A 77 -1.21 -16.31 2.34
N ARG A 78 -0.92 -15.29 1.53
CA ARG A 78 0.30 -14.47 1.64
C ARG A 78 -0.08 -13.02 1.90
N VAL A 79 0.40 -12.49 3.02
CA VAL A 79 0.26 -11.08 3.38
C VAL A 79 1.59 -10.39 3.07
N VAL A 80 1.55 -9.21 2.45
CA VAL A 80 2.74 -8.37 2.28
C VAL A 80 2.51 -7.09 3.05
N LEU A 81 3.36 -6.87 4.06
CA LEU A 81 3.29 -5.70 4.93
C LEU A 81 4.44 -4.75 4.62
N ARG A 82 4.15 -3.46 4.63
CA ARG A 82 5.13 -2.38 4.68
C ARG A 82 5.16 -1.84 6.10
N GLY A 83 6.33 -1.54 6.64
CA GLY A 83 6.47 -0.88 7.92
C GLY A 83 7.72 0.00 7.95
N THR A 84 7.72 0.96 8.84
CA THR A 84 8.87 1.84 9.09
C THR A 84 9.64 1.32 10.29
N VAL A 85 10.91 0.95 10.09
CA VAL A 85 11.86 0.73 11.18
C VAL A 85 12.33 2.10 11.65
N TYR A 86 12.01 2.46 12.88
CA TYR A 86 12.46 3.71 13.47
C TYR A 86 13.91 3.62 13.97
N LYS A 87 14.44 4.77 14.41
CA LYS A 87 15.79 4.91 14.99
C LYS A 87 16.04 4.05 16.23
N ASP A 88 14.99 3.63 16.92
CA ASP A 88 15.05 2.74 18.09
C ASP A 88 15.04 1.24 17.70
N GLY A 89 14.89 0.93 16.41
CA GLY A 89 14.82 -0.43 15.90
C GLY A 89 13.43 -1.06 15.96
N LYS A 90 12.42 -0.35 16.44
CA LYS A 90 11.03 -0.83 16.45
C LYS A 90 10.35 -0.58 15.10
N VAL A 91 9.38 -1.43 14.79
CA VAL A 91 8.55 -1.27 13.59
C VAL A 91 7.28 -0.50 13.93
N GLY A 92 7.05 0.61 13.22
CA GLY A 92 5.80 1.37 13.22
C GLY A 92 5.26 1.58 11.81
N ASP A 93 4.22 2.42 11.69
CA ASP A 93 3.57 2.78 10.42
C ASP A 93 3.32 1.56 9.50
N VAL A 94 2.66 0.54 10.07
CA VAL A 94 2.40 -0.71 9.36
C VAL A 94 1.22 -0.55 8.41
N GLU A 95 1.45 -0.87 7.14
CA GLU A 95 0.46 -0.87 6.07
C GLU A 95 0.42 -2.22 5.36
N ILE A 96 -0.77 -2.67 4.98
CA ILE A 96 -0.96 -3.88 4.19
C ILE A 96 -0.85 -3.51 2.71
N LEU A 97 0.25 -3.92 2.05
CA LEU A 97 0.41 -3.77 0.60
C LEU A 97 -0.37 -4.83 -0.17
N LYS A 98 -0.44 -6.04 0.39
CA LYS A 98 -1.20 -7.15 -0.18
C LYS A 98 -1.84 -7.97 0.92
N SER A 99 -3.17 -8.07 0.87
CA SER A 99 -3.96 -8.93 1.75
C SER A 99 -3.80 -10.40 1.37
N SER A 100 -3.90 -11.29 2.36
CA SER A 100 -4.06 -12.73 2.14
C SER A 100 -5.40 -13.13 1.52
N GLY A 101 -6.38 -12.21 1.50
CA GLY A 101 -7.78 -12.51 1.20
C GLY A 101 -8.63 -12.77 2.45
N TYR A 102 -7.98 -12.90 3.63
CA TYR A 102 -8.65 -13.19 4.89
C TYR A 102 -8.25 -12.15 5.96
N PRO A 103 -9.19 -11.30 6.42
CA PRO A 103 -8.91 -10.26 7.40
C PRO A 103 -8.31 -10.79 8.71
N GLU A 104 -8.71 -11.99 9.14
CA GLU A 104 -8.21 -12.64 10.35
C GLU A 104 -6.71 -12.97 10.26
N LEU A 105 -6.22 -13.39 9.09
CA LEU A 105 -4.80 -13.66 8.86
C LEU A 105 -4.01 -12.35 8.73
N ASP A 106 -4.59 -11.37 8.04
CA ASP A 106 -3.97 -10.05 7.86
C ASP A 106 -3.74 -9.35 9.21
N GLN A 107 -4.73 -9.38 10.10
CA GLN A 107 -4.63 -8.81 11.45
C GLN A 107 -3.51 -9.49 12.25
N LYS A 108 -3.44 -10.83 12.24
CA LYS A 108 -2.37 -11.57 12.93
C LYS A 108 -0.99 -11.30 12.35
N ALA A 109 -0.88 -11.12 11.03
CA ALA A 109 0.37 -10.68 10.41
C ALA A 109 0.81 -9.29 10.91
N VAL A 110 -0.13 -8.34 10.99
CA VAL A 110 0.16 -6.98 11.48
C VAL A 110 0.56 -7.00 12.95
N GLU A 111 -0.15 -7.74 13.79
CA GLU A 111 0.16 -7.89 15.23
C GLU A 111 1.55 -8.46 15.46
N ALA A 112 1.93 -9.48 14.70
CA ALA A 112 3.26 -10.06 14.79
C ALA A 112 4.34 -9.09 14.27
N PHE A 113 4.10 -8.44 13.13
CA PHE A 113 5.08 -7.55 12.53
C PHE A 113 5.43 -6.35 13.42
N ARG A 114 4.46 -5.81 14.17
CA ARG A 114 4.69 -4.74 15.16
C ARG A 114 5.61 -5.15 16.31
N GLN A 115 5.74 -6.46 16.57
CA GLN A 115 6.61 -7.00 17.62
C GLN A 115 8.00 -7.34 17.10
N PHE A 116 8.29 -7.09 15.83
CA PHE A 116 9.62 -7.31 15.28
C PHE A 116 10.56 -6.25 15.82
N GLU A 117 11.79 -6.69 16.05
CA GLU A 117 12.88 -5.79 16.44
C GLU A 117 13.95 -5.90 15.36
N PHE A 118 14.41 -4.74 14.91
CA PHE A 118 15.46 -4.59 13.92
C PHE A 118 16.58 -3.75 14.52
N THR A 119 17.79 -3.92 14.02
CA THR A 119 18.81 -2.86 14.15
C THR A 119 18.35 -1.68 13.31
N PRO A 120 18.44 -0.43 13.79
CA PRO A 120 18.08 0.73 12.98
C PRO A 120 18.99 0.83 11.76
N GLY A 121 18.43 1.28 10.63
CA GLY A 121 19.25 1.69 9.50
C GLY A 121 20.05 2.94 9.88
N LYS A 122 21.26 3.08 9.33
CA LYS A 122 22.09 4.26 9.59
C LYS A 122 22.63 4.86 8.31
N ILE A 123 22.80 6.19 8.33
CA ILE A 123 23.52 6.95 7.32
C ILE A 123 24.68 7.64 8.03
N ASN A 124 25.91 7.37 7.60
CA ASN A 124 27.11 7.94 8.20
C ASN A 124 27.20 7.74 9.74
N GLY A 125 26.67 6.62 10.25
CA GLY A 125 26.63 6.31 11.68
C GLY A 125 25.42 6.85 12.44
N GLU A 126 24.59 7.71 11.84
CA GLU A 126 23.38 8.24 12.46
C GLU A 126 22.15 7.37 12.16
N PRO A 127 21.35 6.97 13.17
CA PRO A 127 20.16 6.17 12.95
C PRO A 127 19.04 6.96 12.27
N VAL A 128 18.40 6.33 11.30
CA VAL A 128 17.38 6.93 10.42
C VAL A 128 16.17 6.01 10.28
N ASN A 129 15.02 6.60 9.96
CA ASN A 129 13.79 5.85 9.73
C ASN A 129 13.81 5.22 8.34
N VAL A 130 13.55 3.92 8.26
CA VAL A 130 13.67 3.15 7.02
C VAL A 130 12.40 2.35 6.78
N ARG A 131 11.79 2.52 5.61
CA ARG A 131 10.68 1.68 5.18
C ARG A 131 11.18 0.32 4.70
N ILE A 132 10.60 -0.74 5.23
CA ILE A 132 10.85 -2.13 4.85
C ILE A 132 9.56 -2.81 4.41
N VAL A 133 9.70 -3.86 3.60
CA VAL A 133 8.58 -4.69 3.16
C VAL A 133 8.85 -6.13 3.55
N VAL A 134 7.91 -6.76 4.27
CA VAL A 134 8.04 -8.12 4.78
C VAL A 134 6.85 -8.96 4.34
N PRO A 135 7.08 -10.07 3.61
CA PRO A 135 6.03 -11.03 3.30
C PRO A 135 5.83 -12.03 4.44
N PHE A 136 4.58 -12.24 4.83
CA PHE A 136 4.13 -13.31 5.73
C PHE A 136 3.38 -14.35 4.91
N GLN A 137 3.68 -15.62 5.16
CA GLN A 137 3.05 -16.74 4.49
C GLN A 137 2.37 -17.61 5.54
N PHE A 138 1.05 -17.75 5.42
CA PHE A 138 0.26 -18.70 6.20
C PHE A 138 0.14 -19.98 5.38
N ARG A 139 0.52 -21.10 5.98
CA ARG A 139 0.34 -22.45 5.41
C ARG A 139 -0.26 -23.37 6.46
N VAL A 140 -1.23 -24.17 6.05
CA VAL A 140 -1.77 -25.26 6.87
C VAL A 140 -0.90 -26.46 6.63
N LYS A 141 -0.11 -26.82 7.63
CA LYS A 141 0.54 -28.12 7.63
C LYS A 141 -0.56 -29.14 7.94
N MET A 142 -1.06 -29.84 6.92
CA MET A 142 -1.86 -31.04 7.15
C MET A 142 -0.94 -32.07 7.83
N GLU A 143 -1.05 -32.19 9.14
CA GLU A 143 -0.45 -33.30 9.88
C GLU A 143 -1.35 -34.51 9.59
N SER A 144 -0.88 -35.39 8.71
CA SER A 144 -1.52 -36.68 8.43
C SER A 144 -1.21 -37.61 9.62
N ASP A 145 -2.22 -37.92 10.42
CA ASP A 145 -2.21 -39.03 11.39
C ASP A 145 -2.63 -40.33 10.69
#